data_AF-H1W3B9-F1
#
_entry.id   AF-H1W3B9-F1
#
_cell.length_a   1.000
_cell.length_b   1.000
_cell.length_c   1.000
_cell.angle_alpha   90.00
_cell.angle_beta   90.00
_cell.angle_gamma   90.00
#
_symmetry.space_group_name_H-M   'P 1'
#
loop_
_entity.id
_entity.type
_entity.pdbx_description
1 polymer ?
#
loop_
_entity_poly.entity_id
_entity_poly.type
_entity_poly.pdbx_seq_one_letter_code
_entity_poly.pdbx_strand_id
1 'polypeptide(L)'
;GKAANWPSFSSIGLRNELRDPFSGSPPASLENTTWTTWKTRMVQAANAVHAANPDLLIFFSGRIFDFDISAPVQGRFGSEPGFGFALAELPFRHKFVFEQHQYDQGLVDDACANYRDILTAFGSNAMTIADAGSNRAPLVMSEWGHDQADEGGMFKDKFRRCLMDFMVDQQMSWMVWVMGGSYYTREGVQDRDEPWGLLDHTWSSYRGKDSIKQLQHDMQRTYEAFHQNMPAAAKSPENRPKNAAPGVSQHLSSALVLSTTAAVVLMGVYGV
;
A
#
# COMPACT_ATOMS: atom_id res chain seq x y z
N GLY A 1 23.33 -0.83 -9.70
CA GLY A 1 22.61 0.29 -10.37
C GLY A 1 22.47 1.46 -9.42
N LYS A 2 22.05 2.65 -9.89
CA LYS A 2 21.96 3.87 -9.05
C LYS A 2 21.10 3.70 -7.78
N ALA A 3 20.07 2.86 -7.83
CA ALA A 3 19.19 2.56 -6.70
C ALA A 3 19.89 1.82 -5.53
N ALA A 4 20.98 1.10 -5.77
CA ALA A 4 21.73 0.41 -4.69
C ALA A 4 22.47 1.39 -3.75
N ASN A 5 22.61 2.66 -4.17
CA ASN A 5 23.25 3.71 -3.39
C ASN A 5 22.23 4.58 -2.64
N TRP A 6 20.94 4.21 -2.63
CA TRP A 6 19.89 4.95 -1.94
C TRP A 6 19.57 4.27 -0.61
N PRO A 7 20.08 4.79 0.53
CA PRO A 7 19.94 4.11 1.81
C PRO A 7 18.48 4.01 2.30
N SER A 8 17.59 4.82 1.76
CA SER A 8 16.14 4.78 2.04
C SER A 8 15.36 3.86 1.11
N PHE A 9 15.97 3.33 0.05
CA PHE A 9 15.30 2.39 -0.85
C PHE A 9 15.30 0.99 -0.23
N SER A 10 14.25 0.70 0.53
CA SER A 10 14.15 -0.50 1.37
C SER A 10 13.26 -1.60 0.80
N SER A 11 12.37 -1.27 -0.14
CA SER A 11 11.41 -2.22 -0.70
C SER A 11 10.99 -1.90 -2.13
N ILE A 12 10.36 -2.89 -2.79
CA ILE A 12 9.73 -2.73 -4.09
C ILE A 12 8.49 -3.64 -4.23
N GLY A 13 7.39 -3.08 -4.72
CA GLY A 13 6.21 -3.82 -5.19
C GLY A 13 6.42 -4.32 -6.61
N LEU A 14 6.11 -5.59 -6.86
CA LEU A 14 6.31 -6.21 -8.17
C LEU A 14 5.26 -5.78 -9.19
N ARG A 15 4.01 -5.63 -8.76
CA ARG A 15 2.91 -5.22 -9.62
C ARG A 15 1.74 -4.70 -8.79
N ASN A 16 1.17 -3.56 -9.18
CA ASN A 16 -0.08 -3.09 -8.58
C ASN A 16 -1.28 -3.93 -9.04
N GLU A 17 -2.16 -4.34 -8.12
CA GLU A 17 -3.50 -4.90 -8.35
C GLU A 17 -3.64 -5.79 -9.58
N LEU A 18 -3.22 -7.06 -9.49
CA LEU A 18 -3.44 -8.00 -10.58
C LEU A 18 -4.95 -8.19 -10.82
N ARG A 19 -5.37 -7.94 -12.06
CA ARG A 19 -6.79 -7.88 -12.45
C ARG A 19 -7.18 -9.11 -13.25
N ASP A 20 -8.31 -9.70 -12.85
CA ASP A 20 -8.98 -10.72 -13.65
C ASP A 20 -9.98 -10.03 -14.61
N PRO A 21 -10.23 -10.62 -15.79
CA PRO A 21 -11.18 -10.08 -16.76
C PRO A 21 -12.62 -10.37 -16.32
N PHE A 22 -13.09 -9.68 -15.27
CA PHE A 22 -14.44 -9.85 -14.73
C PHE A 22 -15.54 -9.35 -15.68
N SER A 23 -15.20 -8.44 -16.61
CA SER A 23 -16.13 -7.89 -17.59
C SER A 23 -15.58 -8.04 -19.01
N GLY A 24 -16.41 -8.60 -19.90
CA GLY A 24 -16.11 -8.76 -21.32
C GLY A 24 -15.26 -9.98 -21.66
N SER A 25 -15.13 -10.24 -22.97
CA SER A 25 -14.22 -11.26 -23.47
C SER A 25 -12.78 -10.74 -23.36
N PRO A 26 -11.87 -11.45 -22.65
CA PRO A 26 -10.49 -11.03 -22.58
C PRO A 26 -9.85 -11.01 -23.97
N PRO A 27 -8.90 -10.11 -24.24
CA PRO A 27 -8.17 -10.13 -25.50
C PRO A 27 -7.42 -11.46 -25.62
N ALA A 28 -7.25 -11.97 -26.85
CA ALA A 28 -6.56 -13.24 -27.09
C ALA A 28 -5.10 -13.26 -26.57
N SER A 29 -4.50 -12.09 -26.36
CA SER A 29 -3.17 -11.91 -25.79
C SER A 29 -3.13 -11.96 -24.26
N LEU A 30 -4.28 -12.00 -23.57
CA LEU A 30 -4.31 -12.06 -22.12
C LEU A 30 -3.82 -13.43 -21.66
N GLU A 31 -2.75 -13.43 -20.89
CA GLU A 31 -2.29 -14.64 -20.20
C GLU A 31 -3.38 -15.13 -19.24
N ASN A 32 -3.54 -16.44 -19.08
CA ASN A 32 -4.53 -16.95 -18.13
C ASN A 32 -4.21 -16.41 -16.73
N THR A 33 -5.23 -16.07 -15.95
CA THR A 33 -5.02 -15.41 -14.67
C THR A 33 -4.90 -16.38 -13.50
N THR A 34 -4.51 -17.63 -13.76
CA THR A 34 -4.39 -18.68 -12.71
C THR A 34 -3.35 -18.33 -11.64
N TRP A 35 -3.46 -18.96 -10.47
CA TRP A 35 -2.41 -18.92 -9.44
C TRP A 35 -1.09 -19.49 -9.92
N THR A 36 -1.13 -20.46 -10.84
CA THR A 36 0.08 -20.97 -11.51
C THR A 36 0.79 -19.88 -12.34
N THR A 37 0.03 -19.08 -13.10
CA THR A 37 0.59 -17.92 -13.82
C THR A 37 1.10 -16.86 -12.85
N TRP A 38 0.32 -16.54 -11.81
CA TRP A 38 0.74 -15.63 -10.74
C TRP A 38 2.11 -16.04 -10.17
N LYS A 39 2.26 -17.30 -9.75
CA LYS A 39 3.52 -17.82 -9.20
C LYS A 39 4.66 -17.65 -10.22
N THR A 40 4.42 -18.04 -11.47
CA THR A 40 5.43 -17.98 -12.53
C THR A 40 5.94 -16.57 -12.72
N ARG A 41 5.04 -15.59 -12.88
CA ARG A 41 5.39 -14.19 -13.16
C ARG A 41 5.96 -13.48 -11.94
N MET A 42 5.36 -13.66 -10.76
CA MET A 42 5.82 -13.02 -9.53
C MET A 42 7.20 -13.54 -9.10
N VAL A 43 7.45 -14.87 -9.19
CA VAL A 43 8.77 -15.43 -8.90
C VAL A 43 9.82 -15.00 -9.92
N GLN A 44 9.46 -14.92 -11.22
CA GLN A 44 10.36 -14.39 -12.26
C GLN A 44 10.78 -12.94 -11.95
N ALA A 45 9.83 -12.07 -11.63
CA ALA A 45 10.10 -10.67 -11.31
C ALA A 45 10.93 -10.54 -10.03
N ALA A 46 10.59 -11.29 -8.98
CA ALA A 46 11.33 -11.29 -7.72
C ALA A 46 12.76 -11.79 -7.87
N ASN A 47 13.02 -12.82 -8.68
CA ASN A 47 14.38 -13.26 -8.97
C ASN A 47 15.21 -12.16 -9.64
N ALA A 48 14.63 -11.41 -10.59
CA ALA A 48 15.31 -10.31 -11.24
C ALA A 48 15.64 -9.17 -10.26
N VAL A 49 14.68 -8.80 -9.39
CA VAL A 49 14.88 -7.81 -8.33
C VAL A 49 15.98 -8.27 -7.37
N HIS A 50 15.88 -9.49 -6.85
CA HIS A 50 16.81 -10.03 -5.86
C HIS A 50 18.23 -10.16 -6.41
N ALA A 51 18.39 -10.54 -7.68
CA ALA A 51 19.69 -10.58 -8.35
C ALA A 51 20.31 -9.18 -8.51
N ALA A 52 19.48 -8.14 -8.70
CA ALA A 52 19.95 -6.77 -8.86
C ALA A 52 20.24 -6.07 -7.53
N ASN A 53 19.44 -6.36 -6.49
CA ASN A 53 19.61 -5.86 -5.14
C ASN A 53 19.04 -6.85 -4.11
N PRO A 54 19.88 -7.66 -3.45
CA PRO A 54 19.41 -8.68 -2.51
C PRO A 54 18.94 -8.10 -1.17
N ASP A 55 19.16 -6.81 -0.91
CA ASP A 55 18.83 -6.20 0.37
C ASP A 55 17.36 -5.78 0.49
N LEU A 56 16.67 -5.56 -0.65
CA LEU A 56 15.30 -5.08 -0.70
C LEU A 56 14.30 -6.09 -0.16
N LEU A 57 13.28 -5.58 0.53
CA LEU A 57 12.01 -6.29 0.71
C LEU A 57 11.24 -6.30 -0.61
N ILE A 58 10.62 -7.43 -0.94
CA ILE A 58 9.92 -7.64 -2.21
C ILE A 58 8.45 -7.92 -1.89
N PHE A 59 7.59 -7.01 -2.30
CA PHE A 59 6.16 -7.08 -2.05
C PHE A 59 5.47 -7.87 -3.16
N PHE A 60 4.70 -8.87 -2.75
CA PHE A 60 3.95 -9.77 -3.59
C PHE A 60 2.45 -9.47 -3.46
N SER A 61 1.93 -8.71 -4.42
CA SER A 61 0.49 -8.51 -4.59
C SER A 61 -0.22 -9.83 -4.93
N GLY A 62 -1.40 -10.04 -4.36
CA GLY A 62 -2.37 -11.04 -4.72
C GLY A 62 -3.12 -10.79 -6.01
N ARG A 63 -4.17 -11.60 -6.19
CA ARG A 63 -5.12 -11.52 -7.31
C ARG A 63 -6.38 -10.76 -6.88
N ILE A 64 -7.27 -10.51 -7.84
CA ILE A 64 -8.56 -9.86 -7.60
C ILE A 64 -8.34 -8.46 -7.00
N PHE A 65 -7.61 -7.60 -7.74
CA PHE A 65 -7.27 -6.25 -7.27
C PHE A 65 -6.50 -6.26 -5.94
N ASP A 66 -5.59 -7.23 -5.79
CA ASP A 66 -4.81 -7.42 -4.58
C ASP A 66 -5.63 -7.78 -3.32
N PHE A 67 -6.87 -8.23 -3.50
CA PHE A 67 -7.72 -8.66 -2.40
C PHE A 67 -7.37 -10.07 -1.89
N ASP A 68 -7.10 -10.99 -2.82
CA ASP A 68 -6.90 -12.41 -2.52
C ASP A 68 -5.43 -12.79 -2.56
N ILE A 69 -4.88 -13.24 -1.43
CA ILE A 69 -3.56 -13.90 -1.31
C ILE A 69 -3.68 -15.31 -0.71
N SER A 70 -4.90 -15.86 -0.64
CA SER A 70 -5.19 -17.12 0.09
C SER A 70 -4.38 -18.30 -0.45
N ALA A 71 -4.27 -18.45 -1.77
CA ALA A 71 -3.54 -19.56 -2.38
C ALA A 71 -2.05 -19.59 -2.02
N PRO A 72 -1.26 -18.51 -2.21
CA PRO A 72 0.13 -18.52 -1.79
C PRO A 72 0.29 -18.59 -0.27
N VAL A 73 -0.62 -18.01 0.53
CA VAL A 73 -0.60 -18.16 1.99
C VAL A 73 -0.82 -19.62 2.42
N GLN A 74 -1.77 -20.32 1.81
CA GLN A 74 -2.02 -21.75 2.09
C GLN A 74 -0.99 -22.68 1.43
N GLY A 75 -0.24 -22.19 0.45
CA GLY A 75 0.68 -22.97 -0.37
C GLY A 75 0.00 -23.88 -1.40
N ARG A 76 -1.34 -23.85 -1.49
CA ARG A 76 -2.19 -24.68 -2.35
C ARG A 76 -3.49 -23.95 -2.67
N PHE A 77 -4.22 -24.40 -3.69
CA PHE A 77 -5.53 -23.85 -4.01
C PHE A 77 -6.49 -24.94 -4.53
N GLY A 78 -7.68 -25.06 -3.93
CA GLY A 78 -8.61 -26.15 -4.25
C GLY A 78 -9.06 -26.16 -5.71
N SER A 79 -9.27 -24.99 -6.31
CA SER A 79 -9.68 -24.87 -7.72
C SER A 79 -8.52 -25.02 -8.70
N GLU A 80 -7.28 -25.11 -8.22
CA GLU A 80 -6.08 -25.40 -9.01
C GLU A 80 -5.24 -26.49 -8.32
N PRO A 81 -5.64 -27.78 -8.38
CA PRO A 81 -4.96 -28.85 -7.65
C PRO A 81 -3.47 -29.03 -7.98
N GLY A 82 -3.03 -28.55 -9.15
CA GLY A 82 -1.62 -28.54 -9.55
C GLY A 82 -0.82 -27.34 -9.03
N PHE A 83 -1.48 -26.36 -8.41
CA PHE A 83 -0.82 -25.22 -7.80
C PHE A 83 -0.18 -25.61 -6.48
N GLY A 84 1.13 -25.33 -6.37
CA GLY A 84 1.88 -25.40 -5.13
C GLY A 84 2.80 -24.20 -4.99
N PHE A 85 2.86 -23.60 -3.81
CA PHE A 85 3.76 -22.50 -3.49
C PHE A 85 4.45 -22.78 -2.17
N ALA A 86 5.78 -22.84 -2.18
CA ALA A 86 6.61 -23.08 -1.02
C ALA A 86 7.61 -21.95 -0.88
N LEU A 87 7.29 -20.95 -0.05
CA LEU A 87 8.15 -19.80 0.21
C LEU A 87 9.53 -20.23 0.68
N ALA A 88 9.61 -21.30 1.48
CA ALA A 88 10.86 -21.84 1.99
C ALA A 88 11.87 -22.25 0.90
N GLU A 89 11.40 -22.55 -0.31
CA GLU A 89 12.25 -22.97 -1.44
C GLU A 89 12.77 -21.79 -2.27
N LEU A 90 12.29 -20.56 -2.01
CA LEU A 90 12.65 -19.39 -2.79
C LEU A 90 13.99 -18.78 -2.31
N PRO A 91 14.84 -18.28 -3.23
CA PRO A 91 16.13 -17.68 -2.86
C PRO A 91 15.96 -16.40 -2.03
N PHE A 92 14.90 -15.63 -2.31
CA PHE A 92 14.56 -14.38 -1.62
C PHE A 92 13.59 -14.55 -0.44
N ARG A 93 13.42 -15.76 0.10
CA ARG A 93 12.40 -16.04 1.14
C ARG A 93 12.45 -15.12 2.36
N HIS A 94 13.63 -14.67 2.76
CA HIS A 94 13.84 -13.75 3.90
C HIS A 94 13.61 -12.27 3.55
N LYS A 95 13.25 -11.99 2.30
CA LYS A 95 12.94 -10.67 1.74
C LYS A 95 11.49 -10.57 1.29
N PHE A 96 10.73 -11.66 1.37
CA PHE A 96 9.35 -11.73 0.92
C PHE A 96 8.40 -10.99 1.86
N VAL A 97 7.47 -10.23 1.29
CA VAL A 97 6.37 -9.55 1.99
C VAL A 97 5.09 -9.77 1.18
N PHE A 98 4.02 -10.22 1.83
CA PHE A 98 2.69 -10.21 1.22
C PHE A 98 2.13 -8.79 1.18
N GLU A 99 1.42 -8.47 0.11
CA GLU A 99 0.71 -7.21 -0.08
C GLU A 99 -0.80 -7.53 -0.24
N GLN A 100 -1.64 -6.71 0.38
CA GLN A 100 -3.09 -6.73 0.15
C GLN A 100 -3.64 -5.30 0.10
N HIS A 101 -4.71 -5.12 -0.67
CA HIS A 101 -5.51 -3.90 -0.73
C HIS A 101 -6.92 -4.16 -0.18
N GLN A 102 -7.47 -3.18 0.54
CA GLN A 102 -8.83 -3.27 1.09
C GLN A 102 -9.58 -1.97 0.91
N TYR A 103 -10.77 -2.07 0.32
CA TYR A 103 -11.72 -0.98 0.15
C TYR A 103 -13.11 -1.47 0.55
N ASP A 104 -14.02 -0.56 0.90
CA ASP A 104 -15.37 -0.96 1.27
C ASP A 104 -16.11 -1.57 0.07
N GLN A 105 -16.35 -2.88 0.14
CA GLN A 105 -17.10 -3.65 -0.86
C GLN A 105 -18.53 -3.95 -0.38
N GLY A 106 -18.99 -3.29 0.70
CA GLY A 106 -20.29 -3.59 1.32
C GLY A 106 -20.33 -4.92 2.08
N LEU A 107 -19.16 -5.47 2.42
CA LEU A 107 -19.01 -6.78 3.08
C LEU A 107 -18.93 -6.69 4.62
N VAL A 108 -18.90 -5.48 5.17
CA VAL A 108 -18.59 -5.26 6.58
C VAL A 108 -19.84 -5.29 7.44
N ASP A 109 -19.85 -6.14 8.46
CA ASP A 109 -20.88 -6.18 9.50
C ASP A 109 -20.54 -5.25 10.68
N ASP A 110 -21.55 -4.81 11.44
CA ASP A 110 -21.34 -3.86 12.55
C ASP A 110 -20.48 -4.44 13.68
N ALA A 111 -20.54 -5.77 13.87
CA ALA A 111 -19.75 -6.50 14.85
C ALA A 111 -18.33 -6.84 14.36
N CYS A 112 -17.99 -6.51 13.10
CA CYS A 112 -16.74 -6.82 12.42
C CYS A 112 -16.42 -8.33 12.30
N ALA A 113 -17.26 -9.23 12.79
CA ALA A 113 -16.92 -10.65 12.93
C ALA A 113 -16.85 -11.33 11.55
N ASN A 114 -17.89 -11.15 10.74
CA ASN A 114 -17.94 -11.74 9.40
C ASN A 114 -16.86 -11.14 8.51
N TYR A 115 -16.58 -9.84 8.65
CA TYR A 115 -15.53 -9.20 7.87
C TYR A 115 -14.14 -9.76 8.21
N ARG A 116 -13.85 -10.08 9.47
CA ARG A 116 -12.59 -10.73 9.86
C ARG A 116 -12.48 -12.14 9.30
N ASP A 117 -13.58 -12.89 9.27
CA ASP A 117 -13.61 -14.22 8.65
C ASP A 117 -13.35 -14.14 7.15
N ILE A 118 -13.92 -13.13 6.46
CA ILE A 118 -13.64 -12.85 5.05
C ILE A 118 -12.16 -12.52 4.86
N LEU A 119 -11.60 -11.55 5.59
CA LEU A 119 -10.19 -11.19 5.50
C LEU A 119 -9.28 -12.42 5.70
N THR A 120 -9.59 -13.27 6.67
CA THR A 120 -8.86 -14.51 6.95
C THR A 120 -8.97 -15.51 5.81
N ALA A 121 -10.17 -15.72 5.27
CA ALA A 121 -10.40 -16.61 4.13
C ALA A 121 -9.62 -16.17 2.88
N PHE A 122 -9.41 -14.87 2.71
CA PHE A 122 -8.62 -14.28 1.63
C PHE A 122 -7.12 -14.11 1.95
N GLY A 123 -6.66 -14.71 3.06
CA GLY A 123 -5.24 -14.86 3.39
C GLY A 123 -4.64 -13.77 4.27
N SER A 124 -5.46 -12.89 4.86
CA SER A 124 -4.97 -11.84 5.78
C SER A 124 -4.40 -12.39 7.09
N ASN A 125 -4.48 -13.72 7.30
CA ASN A 125 -3.80 -14.46 8.36
C ASN A 125 -2.37 -14.91 7.99
N ALA A 126 -1.77 -14.38 6.92
CA ALA A 126 -0.42 -14.73 6.46
C ALA A 126 0.67 -14.66 7.55
N MET A 127 0.51 -13.82 8.57
CA MET A 127 1.45 -13.66 9.67
C MET A 127 1.23 -14.63 10.83
N THR A 128 0.10 -15.34 10.86
CA THR A 128 -0.35 -16.17 12.00
C THR A 128 -0.71 -17.60 11.61
N ILE A 129 -0.86 -17.90 10.32
CA ILE A 129 -1.15 -19.24 9.81
C ILE A 129 -0.09 -20.26 10.28
N ALA A 130 -0.55 -21.44 10.68
CA ALA A 130 0.28 -22.50 11.26
C ALA A 130 0.04 -23.89 10.63
N ASP A 131 -0.74 -23.96 9.55
CA ASP A 131 -1.07 -25.21 8.88
C ASP A 131 0.17 -25.80 8.17
N ALA A 132 0.27 -27.13 8.14
CA ALA A 132 1.36 -27.80 7.43
C ALA A 132 1.34 -27.43 5.93
N GLY A 133 2.48 -26.94 5.43
CA GLY A 133 2.62 -26.51 4.02
C GLY A 133 2.15 -25.07 3.75
N SER A 134 1.61 -24.37 4.75
CA SER A 134 1.32 -22.93 4.64
C SER A 134 2.59 -22.08 4.66
N ASN A 135 2.49 -20.88 4.10
CA ASN A 135 3.58 -19.92 4.02
C ASN A 135 3.30 -18.75 4.95
N ARG A 136 4.03 -18.73 6.07
CA ARG A 136 4.00 -17.62 7.02
C ARG A 136 5.01 -16.55 6.61
N ALA A 137 4.55 -15.31 6.43
CA ALA A 137 5.41 -14.17 6.09
C ALA A 137 4.79 -12.84 6.57
N PRO A 138 5.57 -11.74 6.63
CA PRO A 138 5.02 -10.40 6.87
C PRO A 138 3.97 -10.04 5.82
N LEU A 139 2.93 -9.34 6.25
CA LEU A 139 1.87 -8.80 5.40
C LEU A 139 1.75 -7.29 5.64
N VAL A 140 1.63 -6.54 4.55
CA VAL A 140 1.36 -5.10 4.57
C VAL A 140 0.06 -4.82 3.82
N MET A 141 -0.85 -4.13 4.49
CA MET A 141 -2.05 -3.57 3.87
C MET A 141 -1.66 -2.28 3.13
N SER A 142 -1.24 -2.41 1.88
CA SER A 142 -0.54 -1.32 1.18
C SER A 142 -1.46 -0.28 0.55
N GLU A 143 -2.74 -0.59 0.43
CA GLU A 143 -3.77 0.38 0.12
C GLU A 143 -5.05 0.10 0.88
N TRP A 144 -5.58 1.14 1.50
CA TRP A 144 -6.93 1.20 2.04
C TRP A 144 -7.29 2.66 2.26
N GLY A 145 -8.58 2.95 2.34
CA GLY A 145 -9.02 4.32 2.58
C GLY A 145 -10.52 4.50 2.44
N HIS A 146 -10.91 5.76 2.51
CA HIS A 146 -12.25 6.28 2.31
C HIS A 146 -12.14 7.76 1.91
N ASP A 147 -13.27 8.39 1.57
CA ASP A 147 -13.33 9.85 1.40
C ASP A 147 -12.83 10.55 2.66
N GLN A 148 -11.85 11.44 2.52
CA GLN A 148 -11.18 12.09 3.64
C GLN A 148 -11.88 13.38 4.11
N ALA A 149 -12.97 13.81 3.47
CA ALA A 149 -13.76 14.94 3.93
C ALA A 149 -14.55 14.60 5.22
N ASP A 150 -14.66 15.57 6.14
CA ASP A 150 -15.37 15.37 7.40
C ASP A 150 -16.90 15.28 7.20
N GLU A 151 -17.44 15.89 6.14
CA GLU A 151 -18.89 16.01 5.87
C GLU A 151 -19.59 14.64 5.79
N GLY A 152 -18.95 13.65 5.16
CA GLY A 152 -19.47 12.29 5.04
C GLY A 152 -19.29 11.42 6.28
N GLY A 153 -18.45 11.84 7.24
CA GLY A 153 -18.20 11.09 8.47
C GLY A 153 -17.53 9.72 8.28
N MET A 154 -17.00 9.40 7.09
CA MET A 154 -16.49 8.06 6.73
C MET A 154 -15.34 7.57 7.62
N PHE A 155 -14.62 8.49 8.28
CA PHE A 155 -13.61 8.15 9.29
C PHE A 155 -14.19 7.44 10.53
N LYS A 156 -15.52 7.41 10.70
CA LYS A 156 -16.23 6.66 11.75
C LYS A 156 -16.91 5.38 11.23
N ASP A 157 -16.91 5.19 9.90
CA ASP A 157 -17.67 4.10 9.28
C ASP A 157 -17.13 2.73 9.67
N LYS A 158 -18.03 1.75 9.61
CA LYS A 158 -17.74 0.37 10.02
C LYS A 158 -16.58 -0.24 9.25
N PHE A 159 -16.43 0.04 7.95
CA PHE A 159 -15.32 -0.49 7.16
C PHE A 159 -13.97 -0.08 7.75
N ARG A 160 -13.72 1.23 7.89
CA ARG A 160 -12.47 1.73 8.43
C ARG A 160 -12.26 1.31 9.89
N ARG A 161 -13.32 1.29 10.71
CA ARG A 161 -13.23 0.82 12.11
C ARG A 161 -12.79 -0.64 12.17
N CYS A 162 -13.53 -1.53 11.50
CA CYS A 162 -13.30 -2.97 11.53
C CYS A 162 -11.97 -3.37 10.89
N LEU A 163 -11.59 -2.77 9.76
CA LEU A 163 -10.29 -3.03 9.13
C LEU A 163 -9.14 -2.61 10.04
N MET A 164 -9.21 -1.43 10.64
CA MET A 164 -8.16 -0.95 11.54
C MET A 164 -8.06 -1.78 12.81
N ASP A 165 -9.19 -2.18 13.41
CA ASP A 165 -9.19 -3.07 14.57
C ASP A 165 -8.53 -4.42 14.23
N PHE A 166 -8.82 -4.97 13.04
CA PHE A 166 -8.14 -6.16 12.55
C PHE A 166 -6.62 -5.94 12.36
N MET A 167 -6.20 -4.83 11.74
CA MET A 167 -4.78 -4.53 11.54
C MET A 167 -4.04 -4.32 12.87
N VAL A 168 -4.66 -3.67 13.85
CA VAL A 168 -4.10 -3.50 15.20
C VAL A 168 -3.96 -4.85 15.90
N ASP A 169 -5.01 -5.69 15.88
CA ASP A 169 -4.99 -7.02 16.51
C ASP A 169 -3.95 -7.94 15.88
N GLN A 170 -3.84 -7.95 14.55
CA GLN A 170 -2.87 -8.77 13.82
C GLN A 170 -1.47 -8.19 13.80
N GLN A 171 -1.26 -6.98 14.36
CA GLN A 171 0.00 -6.24 14.29
C GLN A 171 0.47 -6.14 12.83
N MET A 172 -0.42 -5.67 11.96
CA MET A 172 -0.20 -5.53 10.52
C MET A 172 0.26 -4.11 10.18
N SER A 173 1.27 -4.02 9.32
CA SER A 173 1.73 -2.73 8.78
C SER A 173 0.80 -2.28 7.67
N TRP A 174 0.67 -0.97 7.47
CA TRP A 174 -0.29 -0.44 6.50
C TRP A 174 0.18 0.87 5.87
N MET A 175 -0.39 1.18 4.71
CA MET A 175 -0.24 2.43 3.98
C MET A 175 -1.63 2.89 3.52
N VAL A 176 -1.96 4.15 3.77
CA VAL A 176 -3.28 4.71 3.40
C VAL A 176 -3.23 5.26 1.99
N TRP A 177 -4.27 4.98 1.21
CA TRP A 177 -4.54 5.67 -0.05
C TRP A 177 -5.26 6.98 0.27
N VAL A 178 -4.69 8.17 0.02
CA VAL A 178 -3.34 8.46 -0.49
C VAL A 178 -2.85 9.82 0.05
N MET A 179 -1.54 10.07 0.07
CA MET A 179 -0.96 11.39 0.42
C MET A 179 -1.29 12.52 -0.60
N GLY A 180 -2.23 12.29 -1.51
CA GLY A 180 -2.60 13.23 -2.56
C GLY A 180 -3.62 14.30 -2.12
N GLY A 181 -3.87 15.24 -3.02
CA GLY A 181 -4.99 16.18 -2.94
C GLY A 181 -5.71 16.39 -4.28
N SER A 182 -4.97 16.38 -5.38
CA SER A 182 -5.53 16.41 -6.74
C SER A 182 -4.61 15.67 -7.72
N TYR A 183 -5.14 15.32 -8.89
CA TYR A 183 -4.37 14.77 -10.00
C TYR A 183 -4.07 15.85 -11.03
N TYR A 184 -2.83 15.89 -11.52
CA TYR A 184 -2.51 16.67 -12.72
C TYR A 184 -3.46 16.33 -13.89
N THR A 185 -3.71 15.03 -14.10
CA THR A 185 -4.75 14.51 -15.00
C THR A 185 -5.28 13.17 -14.47
N ARG A 186 -6.60 12.96 -14.52
CA ARG A 186 -7.22 11.67 -14.21
C ARG A 186 -8.51 11.48 -15.01
N GLU A 187 -8.62 10.33 -15.69
CA GLU A 187 -9.79 9.95 -16.51
C GLU A 187 -10.19 11.05 -17.52
N GLY A 188 -9.19 11.68 -18.15
CA GLY A 188 -9.40 12.72 -19.15
C GLY A 188 -9.67 14.13 -18.59
N VAL A 189 -9.76 14.29 -17.27
CA VAL A 189 -9.97 15.59 -16.61
C VAL A 189 -8.63 16.11 -16.07
N GLN A 190 -8.28 17.35 -16.40
CA GLN A 190 -7.14 18.07 -15.83
C GLN A 190 -7.48 18.58 -14.43
N ASP A 191 -6.48 18.62 -13.55
CA ASP A 191 -6.62 19.13 -12.18
C ASP A 191 -7.84 18.54 -11.46
N ARG A 192 -7.98 17.21 -11.52
CA ARG A 192 -9.12 16.52 -10.93
C ARG A 192 -8.90 16.36 -9.43
N ASP A 193 -9.87 16.80 -8.63
CA ASP A 193 -9.84 16.60 -7.18
C ASP A 193 -9.77 15.11 -6.82
N GLU A 194 -9.01 14.79 -5.77
CA GLU A 194 -8.91 13.46 -5.18
C GLU A 194 -9.52 13.46 -3.76
N PRO A 195 -10.84 13.19 -3.63
CA PRO A 195 -11.51 13.24 -2.33
C PRO A 195 -11.01 12.19 -1.33
N TRP A 196 -10.35 11.12 -1.79
CA TRP A 196 -9.72 10.10 -0.94
C TRP A 196 -8.31 10.51 -0.51
N GLY A 197 -7.82 11.66 -0.99
CA GLY A 197 -6.54 12.22 -0.63
C GLY A 197 -6.54 12.83 0.77
N LEU A 198 -5.48 12.59 1.54
CA LEU A 198 -5.29 13.19 2.87
C LEU A 198 -5.23 14.72 2.82
N LEU A 199 -4.76 15.27 1.70
CA LEU A 199 -4.63 16.71 1.49
C LEU A 199 -5.82 17.25 0.71
N ASP A 200 -6.12 18.53 0.91
CA ASP A 200 -7.08 19.25 0.07
C ASP A 200 -6.55 19.42 -1.36
N HIS A 201 -7.45 19.81 -2.27
CA HIS A 201 -7.12 20.05 -3.69
C HIS A 201 -5.90 20.96 -3.89
N THR A 202 -5.70 21.93 -3.00
CA THR A 202 -4.60 22.91 -3.09
C THR A 202 -3.28 22.41 -2.53
N TRP A 203 -3.25 21.21 -1.94
CA TRP A 203 -2.09 20.62 -1.26
C TRP A 203 -1.58 21.46 -0.08
N SER A 204 -2.41 22.36 0.46
CA SER A 204 -1.99 23.35 1.47
C SER A 204 -2.43 22.99 2.89
N SER A 205 -3.43 22.13 3.03
CA SER A 205 -3.92 21.63 4.32
C SER A 205 -4.43 20.19 4.19
N TYR A 206 -4.72 19.55 5.32
CA TYR A 206 -5.50 18.31 5.37
C TYR A 206 -6.93 18.55 4.90
N ARG A 207 -7.49 17.59 4.17
CA ARG A 207 -8.86 17.63 3.63
C ARG A 207 -9.92 17.60 4.73
N GLY A 208 -9.79 16.68 5.68
CA GLY A 208 -10.66 16.56 6.85
C GLY A 208 -9.87 16.75 8.14
N LYS A 209 -10.34 17.64 9.03
CA LYS A 209 -9.71 17.89 10.32
C LYS A 209 -9.97 16.77 11.31
N ASP A 210 -11.14 16.15 11.25
CA ASP A 210 -11.46 15.03 12.12
C ASP A 210 -11.00 13.71 11.51
N SER A 211 -11.05 13.57 10.19
CA SER A 211 -10.44 12.42 9.48
C SER A 211 -8.95 12.27 9.81
N ILE A 212 -8.16 13.34 9.69
CA ILE A 212 -6.72 13.26 9.98
C ILE A 212 -6.42 12.97 11.46
N LYS A 213 -7.19 13.54 12.40
CA LYS A 213 -7.06 13.22 13.82
C LYS A 213 -7.35 11.74 14.09
N GLN A 214 -8.35 11.19 13.41
CA GLN A 214 -8.69 9.79 13.55
C GLN A 214 -7.55 8.90 13.04
N LEU A 215 -6.99 9.21 11.87
CA LEU A 215 -5.83 8.49 11.33
C LEU A 215 -4.61 8.58 12.27
N GLN A 216 -4.33 9.75 12.86
CA GLN A 216 -3.26 9.91 13.85
C GLN A 216 -3.49 9.04 15.10
N HIS A 217 -4.73 8.93 15.56
CA HIS A 217 -5.09 8.03 16.65
C HIS A 217 -4.85 6.55 16.27
N ASP A 218 -5.13 6.16 15.03
CA ASP A 218 -4.84 4.80 14.56
C ASP A 218 -3.35 4.50 14.47
N MET A 219 -2.55 5.46 13.98
CA MET A 219 -1.09 5.34 13.97
C MET A 219 -0.57 5.05 15.38
N GLN A 220 -1.10 5.74 16.40
CA GLN A 220 -0.73 5.50 17.79
C GLN A 220 -1.12 4.08 18.24
N ARG A 221 -2.36 3.64 17.97
CA ARG A 221 -2.84 2.29 18.31
C ARG A 221 -1.99 1.19 17.66
N THR A 222 -1.72 1.32 16.36
CA THR A 222 -0.89 0.36 15.63
C THR A 222 0.53 0.35 16.18
N TYR A 223 1.12 1.52 16.44
CA TYR A 223 2.46 1.63 17.00
C TYR A 223 2.57 0.97 18.39
N GLU A 224 1.60 1.20 19.26
CA GLU A 224 1.51 0.58 20.59
C GLU A 224 1.39 -0.94 20.50
N ALA A 225 0.53 -1.44 19.61
CA ALA A 225 0.39 -2.87 19.36
C ALA A 225 1.72 -3.47 18.90
N PHE A 226 2.41 -2.88 17.92
CA PHE A 226 3.73 -3.34 17.49
C PHE A 226 4.78 -3.30 18.62
N HIS A 227 4.76 -2.24 19.46
CA HIS A 227 5.73 -2.05 20.53
C HIS A 227 5.75 -3.18 21.56
N GLN A 228 4.61 -3.82 21.81
CA GLN A 228 4.51 -4.92 22.76
C GLN A 228 5.42 -6.09 22.34
N ASN A 229 5.48 -6.41 21.05
CA ASN A 229 6.15 -7.62 20.54
C ASN A 229 7.42 -7.35 19.72
N MET A 230 7.80 -6.08 19.53
CA MET A 230 8.99 -5.75 18.76
C MET A 230 10.29 -6.29 19.42
N PRO A 231 11.21 -6.89 18.63
CA PRO A 231 12.55 -7.23 19.09
C PRO A 231 13.26 -5.99 19.64
N ALA A 232 14.19 -6.17 20.59
CA ALA A 232 14.90 -5.05 21.22
C ALA A 232 15.56 -4.09 20.22
N ALA A 233 16.05 -4.61 19.08
CA ALA A 233 16.64 -3.80 18.01
C ALA A 233 15.64 -2.83 17.35
N ALA A 234 14.35 -3.20 17.28
CA ALA A 234 13.30 -2.35 16.71
C ALA A 234 12.77 -1.31 17.72
N LYS A 235 13.05 -1.49 19.02
CA LYS A 235 12.68 -0.57 20.12
C LYS A 235 13.68 0.59 20.34
N SER A 236 14.70 0.72 19.47
CA SER A 236 15.70 1.79 19.56
C SER A 236 15.03 3.18 19.60
N PRO A 237 15.50 4.13 20.44
CA PRO A 237 14.98 5.49 20.51
C PRO A 237 14.93 6.21 19.15
N GLU A 238 15.81 5.83 18.22
CA GLU A 238 15.88 6.35 16.86
C GLU A 238 14.66 5.97 15.99
N ASN A 239 13.97 4.87 16.33
CA ASN A 239 12.80 4.35 15.61
C ASN A 239 11.46 4.76 16.25
N ARG A 240 11.47 5.57 17.32
CA ARG A 240 10.22 6.11 17.88
C ARG A 240 9.72 7.24 16.97
N PRO A 241 8.40 7.31 16.65
CA PRO A 241 7.82 8.50 16.07
C PRO A 241 8.07 9.63 17.06
N LYS A 242 8.99 10.52 16.71
CA LYS A 242 9.06 11.84 17.35
C LYS A 242 7.70 12.44 17.11
N ASN A 243 6.96 12.73 18.20
CA ASN A 243 5.61 13.30 18.23
C ASN A 243 5.14 13.78 16.86
N ALA A 244 4.07 13.18 16.31
CA ALA A 244 3.42 13.65 15.08
C ALA A 244 3.43 15.18 15.12
N ALA A 245 4.18 15.80 14.21
CA ALA A 245 4.48 17.22 14.29
C ALA A 245 3.17 17.98 14.52
N PRO A 246 3.06 18.84 15.55
CA PRO A 246 1.89 19.67 15.71
C PRO A 246 1.86 20.63 14.51
N GLY A 247 1.11 20.25 13.48
CA GLY A 247 1.01 20.97 12.22
C GLY A 247 2.23 20.75 11.31
N VAL A 248 1.95 20.44 10.05
CA VAL A 248 2.74 21.03 8.98
C VAL A 248 2.70 22.54 9.23
N SER A 249 3.82 23.09 9.70
CA SER A 249 3.91 24.50 10.06
C SER A 249 3.47 25.34 8.88
N GLN A 250 2.52 26.24 9.13
CA GLN A 250 2.14 27.35 8.26
C GLN A 250 3.33 28.30 8.07
N HIS A 251 4.36 27.89 7.34
CA HIS A 251 5.44 28.77 6.88
C HIS A 251 6.08 28.20 5.61
N LEU A 252 5.34 28.23 4.50
CA LEU A 252 5.96 28.56 3.21
C LEU A 252 6.17 30.07 3.20
N SER A 253 7.21 30.53 3.92
CA SER A 253 7.68 31.89 3.79
C SER A 253 8.15 32.09 2.35
N SER A 254 7.54 33.06 1.68
CA SER A 254 7.93 33.65 0.42
C SER A 254 9.41 34.04 0.42
N ALA A 255 10.30 33.13 0.05
CA ALA A 255 11.73 33.41 -0.07
C ALA A 255 12.39 32.45 -1.06
N LEU A 256 11.98 32.53 -2.34
CA LEU A 256 12.88 32.26 -3.46
C LEU A 256 12.39 32.96 -4.74
N VAL A 257 12.29 34.29 -4.70
CA VAL A 257 12.32 35.11 -5.92
C VAL A 257 13.42 36.13 -5.74
N LEU A 258 14.66 35.70 -6.00
CA LEU A 258 15.79 36.60 -6.24
C LEU A 258 16.88 35.84 -7.00
N SER A 259 17.42 36.50 -8.02
CA SER A 259 18.31 36.02 -9.09
C SER A 259 17.60 35.19 -10.16
N THR A 260 17.06 35.81 -11.20
CA THR A 260 17.91 36.27 -12.30
C THR A 260 17.20 37.34 -13.12
N THR A 261 17.74 38.56 -13.11
CA THR A 261 17.48 39.54 -14.16
C THR A 261 18.75 40.34 -14.41
N ALA A 262 18.96 40.64 -15.69
CA ALA A 262 19.96 41.54 -16.28
C ALA A 262 21.35 40.96 -16.60
N ALA A 263 21.50 40.49 -17.85
CA ALA A 263 22.39 41.05 -18.89
C ALA A 263 22.40 40.06 -20.08
N VAL A 264 22.31 40.36 -21.37
CA VAL A 264 22.32 41.56 -22.24
C VAL A 264 21.86 40.97 -23.61
N VAL A 265 20.74 41.40 -24.18
CA VAL A 265 20.63 42.32 -25.35
C VAL A 265 21.22 41.78 -26.68
N LEU A 266 20.35 41.82 -27.70
CA LEU A 266 20.54 42.04 -29.16
C LEU A 266 20.48 40.86 -30.16
N MET A 267 19.64 41.12 -31.19
CA MET A 267 19.44 40.49 -32.50
C MET A 267 18.45 39.31 -32.53
N GLY A 268 17.34 39.32 -33.29
CA GLY A 268 16.84 40.27 -34.27
C GLY A 268 15.93 39.53 -35.27
N VAL A 269 14.69 40.00 -35.40
CA VAL A 269 13.84 40.08 -36.61
C VAL A 269 13.32 38.80 -37.29
N TYR A 270 12.04 38.90 -37.67
CA TYR A 270 11.18 38.13 -38.59
C TYR A 270 10.52 36.87 -38.00
N GLY A 271 9.20 36.70 -38.00
CA GLY A 271 8.12 37.44 -38.66
C GLY A 271 7.13 36.46 -39.31
N VAL A 272 5.84 36.68 -39.01
CA VAL A 272 4.61 36.03 -39.52
C VAL A 272 4.24 34.69 -38.88
#